data_AF-A0AA88N145-F1
#
_entry.id   AF-A0AA88N145-F1
#
_cell.length_a   1.000
_cell.length_b   1.000
_cell.length_c   1.000
_cell.angle_alpha   90.00
_cell.angle_beta   90.00
_cell.angle_gamma   90.00
#
_symmetry.space_group_name_H-M   'P 1'
#
loop_
_entity.id
_entity.type
_entity.pdbx_description
1 polymer ?
#
loop_
_entity_poly.entity_id
_entity_poly.type
_entity_poly.pdbx_seq_one_letter_code
_entity_poly.pdbx_strand_id
1 'polypeptide(L)'
;MSALNASAGTAVFILSLLSVPLSYSFNHLITTQSIETVLIAAASVVVILSHLAQVLLNTKAPTDPLFYVYALYALLSVVNLIIGLEQDGIIDGFMTFYLKQANPHINTAHGHMISYWDGCAHYLMYLLIVAAITWGESYRPIGLYWVGSFMMQIIVYIPGSVVGKYGTRLNALSMLHLLYVCVSMWACFRVFNQPATRDQPATVVLDCPADWCREYVLHYEPYLKDPSAYPTVQMLVNMLYSTPCVIMMMYGLCVPGCDWLPDLSLVHAGAMAQAQFCHIGASLHTRTPVMFRISSEQLLFFFTFNLFYALVPQALSYRCISHPAFFISKTQQSRTD
;
A
#
# COMPACT_ATOMS: atom_id res chain seq x y z
N MET A 1 -26.39 -12.59 21.04
CA MET A 1 -26.44 -11.41 20.13
C MET A 1 -25.24 -11.34 19.16
N SER A 2 -24.56 -12.46 18.87
CA SER A 2 -23.26 -12.51 18.18
C SER A 2 -23.29 -13.07 16.74
N ALA A 3 -24.40 -13.66 16.29
CA ALA A 3 -24.43 -14.39 15.01
C ALA A 3 -24.59 -13.51 13.75
N LEU A 4 -24.99 -12.24 13.89
CA LEU A 4 -25.33 -11.36 12.76
C LEU A 4 -24.21 -10.39 12.33
N ASN A 5 -23.14 -10.24 13.11
CA ASN A 5 -22.01 -9.34 12.78
C ASN A 5 -20.95 -10.00 11.88
N ALA A 6 -20.92 -11.34 11.79
CA ALA A 6 -20.08 -12.07 10.85
C ALA A 6 -20.55 -11.94 9.37
N SER A 7 -21.73 -11.35 9.13
CA SER A 7 -22.35 -11.24 7.81
C SER A 7 -21.65 -10.22 6.90
N ALA A 8 -21.12 -9.12 7.45
CA ALA A 8 -20.61 -8.00 6.64
C ALA A 8 -19.21 -8.28 6.04
N GLY A 9 -18.28 -8.87 6.79
CA GLY A 9 -16.99 -9.32 6.23
C GLY A 9 -17.16 -10.41 5.18
N THR A 10 -18.04 -11.37 5.45
CA THR A 10 -18.42 -12.43 4.49
C THR A 10 -19.08 -11.86 3.24
N ALA A 11 -19.94 -10.85 3.41
CA ALA A 11 -20.55 -10.13 2.31
C ALA A 11 -19.50 -9.44 1.43
N VAL A 12 -18.54 -8.72 2.02
CA VAL A 12 -17.45 -8.08 1.27
C VAL A 12 -16.62 -9.12 0.50
N PHE A 13 -16.29 -10.25 1.12
CA PHE A 13 -15.63 -11.35 0.44
C PHE A 13 -16.42 -11.84 -0.77
N ILE A 14 -17.71 -12.18 -0.60
CA ILE A 14 -18.57 -12.65 -1.70
C ILE A 14 -18.71 -11.59 -2.80
N LEU A 15 -18.89 -10.33 -2.42
CA LEU A 15 -19.00 -9.20 -3.34
C LEU A 15 -17.73 -8.99 -4.15
N SER A 16 -16.55 -9.16 -3.54
CA SER A 16 -15.28 -9.01 -4.25
C SER A 16 -15.12 -10.07 -5.37
N LEU A 17 -15.73 -11.26 -5.23
CA LEU A 17 -15.71 -12.30 -6.26
C LEU A 17 -16.54 -11.93 -7.50
N LEU A 18 -17.43 -10.94 -7.42
CA LEU A 18 -18.12 -10.39 -8.60
C LEU A 18 -17.15 -9.79 -9.62
N SER A 19 -15.92 -9.47 -9.21
CA SER A 19 -14.84 -9.05 -10.12
C SER A 19 -14.60 -10.05 -11.24
N VAL A 20 -14.76 -11.35 -10.99
CA VAL A 20 -14.49 -12.40 -11.99
C VAL A 20 -15.45 -12.29 -13.18
N PRO A 21 -16.78 -12.39 -13.02
CA PRO A 21 -17.70 -12.22 -14.14
C PRO A 21 -17.70 -10.79 -14.69
N LEU A 22 -17.45 -9.77 -13.86
CA LEU A 22 -17.37 -8.38 -14.32
C LEU A 22 -16.18 -8.14 -15.25
N SER A 23 -14.98 -8.59 -14.89
CA SER A 23 -13.78 -8.46 -15.73
C SER A 23 -13.98 -9.11 -17.09
N TYR A 24 -14.47 -10.36 -17.12
CA TYR A 24 -14.76 -11.06 -18.37
C TYR A 24 -15.78 -10.31 -19.24
N SER A 25 -16.89 -9.88 -18.64
CA SER A 25 -17.96 -9.17 -19.35
C SER A 25 -17.47 -7.83 -19.91
N PHE A 26 -16.71 -7.06 -19.11
CA PHE A 26 -16.18 -5.78 -19.57
C PHE A 26 -15.16 -5.96 -20.67
N ASN A 27 -14.23 -6.92 -20.57
CA ASN A 27 -13.26 -7.14 -21.63
C ASN A 27 -13.95 -7.46 -22.96
N HIS A 28 -15.01 -8.26 -22.95
CA HIS A 28 -15.80 -8.55 -24.16
C HIS A 28 -16.53 -7.31 -24.71
N LEU A 29 -17.19 -6.53 -23.83
CA LEU A 29 -17.92 -5.30 -24.22
C LEU A 29 -16.99 -4.20 -24.74
N ILE A 30 -15.80 -4.05 -24.16
CA ILE A 30 -14.84 -3.01 -24.55
C ILE A 30 -14.21 -3.33 -25.91
N THR A 31 -14.04 -4.62 -26.24
CA THR A 31 -13.57 -5.03 -27.57
C THR A 31 -14.55 -4.62 -28.68
N THR A 32 -15.79 -4.25 -28.33
CA THR A 32 -16.83 -3.81 -29.27
C THR A 32 -17.20 -2.33 -29.15
N GLN A 33 -16.68 -1.56 -28.18
CA GLN A 33 -17.09 -0.17 -27.88
C GLN A 33 -15.93 0.79 -27.57
N SER A 34 -16.22 2.09 -27.41
CA SER A 34 -15.23 3.16 -27.18
C SER A 34 -14.73 3.24 -25.72
N ILE A 35 -13.63 3.97 -25.49
CA ILE A 35 -13.04 4.22 -24.15
C ILE A 35 -14.05 4.88 -23.19
N GLU A 36 -14.98 5.69 -23.70
CA GLU A 36 -16.02 6.34 -22.90
C GLU A 36 -16.96 5.31 -22.26
N THR A 37 -17.30 4.24 -22.99
CA THR A 37 -18.11 3.13 -22.47
C THR A 37 -17.39 2.42 -21.32
N VAL A 38 -16.05 2.30 -21.37
CA VAL A 38 -15.22 1.74 -20.28
C VAL A 38 -15.34 2.57 -19.01
N LEU A 39 -15.30 3.90 -19.13
CA LEU A 39 -15.39 4.81 -17.99
C LEU A 39 -16.78 4.79 -17.36
N ILE A 40 -17.84 4.73 -18.18
CA ILE A 40 -19.23 4.60 -17.71
C ILE A 40 -19.47 3.24 -17.04
N ALA A 41 -18.89 2.17 -17.61
CA ALA A 41 -18.89 0.84 -17.00
C ALA A 41 -18.20 0.83 -15.62
N ALA A 42 -17.00 1.41 -15.52
CA ALA A 42 -16.27 1.49 -14.25
C ALA A 42 -17.05 2.32 -13.20
N ALA A 43 -17.64 3.45 -13.61
CA ALA A 43 -18.46 4.28 -12.73
C ALA A 43 -19.73 3.54 -12.26
N SER A 44 -20.39 2.81 -13.15
CA SER A 44 -21.61 2.05 -12.81
C SER A 44 -21.31 0.88 -11.86
N VAL A 45 -20.15 0.22 -11.96
CA VAL A 45 -19.70 -0.78 -10.96
C VAL A 45 -19.56 -0.16 -9.58
N VAL A 46 -18.94 1.02 -9.47
CA VAL A 46 -18.79 1.71 -8.17
C VAL A 46 -20.16 2.05 -7.58
N VAL A 47 -21.10 2.53 -8.39
CA VAL A 47 -22.46 2.86 -7.94
C VAL A 47 -23.23 1.59 -7.52
N ILE A 48 -23.15 0.53 -8.32
CA ILE A 48 -23.81 -0.76 -8.02
C ILE A 48 -23.24 -1.34 -6.72
N LEU A 49 -21.92 -1.33 -6.54
CA LEU A 49 -21.29 -1.83 -5.31
C LEU A 49 -21.65 -0.98 -4.09
N SER A 50 -21.73 0.34 -4.24
CA SER A 50 -22.15 1.24 -3.16
C SER A 50 -23.59 0.94 -2.74
N HIS A 51 -24.49 0.77 -3.72
CA HIS A 51 -25.88 0.44 -3.47
C HIS A 51 -26.05 -1.00 -2.91
N LEU A 52 -25.26 -1.95 -3.41
CA LEU A 52 -25.32 -3.36 -2.99
C LEU A 52 -24.74 -3.51 -1.58
N ALA A 53 -23.68 -2.80 -1.23
CA ALA A 53 -23.18 -2.70 0.13
C ALA A 53 -24.25 -2.10 1.06
N GLN A 54 -24.92 -1.01 0.66
CA GLN A 54 -25.99 -0.40 1.45
C GLN A 54 -27.17 -1.38 1.68
N VAL A 55 -27.55 -2.16 0.67
CA VAL A 55 -28.62 -3.16 0.75
C VAL A 55 -28.21 -4.36 1.62
N LEU A 56 -26.98 -4.87 1.48
CA LEU A 56 -26.49 -5.98 2.31
C LEU A 56 -26.32 -5.60 3.78
N LEU A 57 -26.07 -4.31 4.08
CA LEU A 57 -25.76 -3.84 5.43
C LEU A 57 -26.99 -3.35 6.22
N ASN A 58 -28.13 -3.09 5.57
CA ASN A 58 -29.41 -2.71 6.20
C ASN A 58 -29.24 -1.63 7.31
N THR A 59 -30.12 -1.58 8.33
CA THR A 59 -30.09 -0.62 9.46
C THR A 59 -28.85 -0.70 10.36
N LYS A 60 -27.83 -1.51 10.01
CA LYS A 60 -26.55 -1.64 10.72
C LYS A 60 -25.36 -1.32 9.83
N ALA A 61 -25.53 -0.35 8.93
CA ALA A 61 -24.44 0.19 8.13
C ALA A 61 -23.25 0.57 9.04
N PRO A 62 -22.01 0.09 8.74
CA PRO A 62 -20.82 0.50 9.45
C PRO A 62 -20.69 2.02 9.41
N THR A 63 -20.45 2.63 10.58
CA THR A 63 -20.31 4.07 10.74
C THR A 63 -18.96 4.57 10.22
N ASP A 64 -17.94 3.70 10.20
CA ASP A 64 -16.62 4.03 9.69
C ASP A 64 -16.62 4.03 8.14
N PRO A 65 -16.41 5.19 7.48
CA PRO A 65 -16.38 5.26 6.03
C PRO A 65 -15.23 4.45 5.40
N LEU A 66 -14.18 4.13 6.17
CA LEU A 66 -13.09 3.27 5.69
C LEU A 66 -13.57 1.84 5.36
N PHE A 67 -14.68 1.39 5.94
CA PHE A 67 -15.29 0.11 5.58
C PHE A 67 -15.57 0.03 4.08
N TYR A 68 -16.21 1.05 3.50
CA TYR A 68 -16.61 1.05 2.09
C TYR A 68 -15.41 1.18 1.16
N VAL A 69 -14.39 1.95 1.57
CA VAL A 69 -13.14 2.07 0.80
C VAL A 69 -12.42 0.73 0.75
N TYR A 70 -12.24 0.05 1.88
CA TYR A 70 -11.58 -1.26 1.90
C TYR A 70 -12.42 -2.37 1.27
N ALA A 71 -13.74 -2.27 1.29
CA ALA A 71 -14.61 -3.17 0.52
C ALA A 71 -14.43 -2.99 -1.00
N LEU A 72 -14.33 -1.74 -1.48
CA LEU A 72 -14.02 -1.46 -2.88
C LEU A 72 -12.61 -1.94 -3.24
N TYR A 73 -11.62 -1.74 -2.36
CA TYR A 73 -10.25 -2.20 -2.62
C TYR A 73 -10.14 -3.72 -2.59
N ALA A 74 -10.96 -4.42 -1.80
CA ALA A 74 -11.05 -5.88 -1.84
C ALA A 74 -11.51 -6.36 -3.23
N LEU A 75 -12.52 -5.70 -3.83
CA LEU A 75 -12.94 -5.97 -5.21
C LEU A 75 -11.81 -5.69 -6.22
N LEU A 76 -11.18 -4.51 -6.15
CA LEU A 76 -10.05 -4.18 -7.03
C LEU A 76 -8.87 -5.15 -6.88
N SER A 77 -8.67 -5.73 -5.69
CA SER A 77 -7.63 -6.73 -5.47
C SER A 77 -7.90 -8.03 -6.22
N VAL A 78 -9.16 -8.49 -6.26
CA VAL A 78 -9.52 -9.65 -7.10
C VAL A 78 -9.27 -9.35 -8.58
N VAL A 79 -9.54 -8.13 -9.05
CA VAL A 79 -9.17 -7.69 -10.40
C VAL A 79 -7.64 -7.76 -10.60
N ASN A 80 -6.83 -7.29 -9.64
CA ASN A 80 -5.37 -7.39 -9.69
C ASN A 80 -4.89 -8.86 -9.75
N LEU A 81 -5.54 -9.78 -9.04
CA LEU A 81 -5.22 -11.20 -9.12
C LEU A 81 -5.55 -11.78 -10.52
N ILE A 82 -6.70 -11.42 -11.09
CA ILE A 82 -7.08 -11.78 -12.47
C ILE A 82 -6.04 -11.24 -13.47
N ILE A 83 -5.58 -10.00 -13.30
CA ILE A 83 -4.51 -9.41 -14.13
C ILE A 83 -3.24 -10.29 -14.05
N GLY A 84 -2.80 -10.67 -12.85
CA GLY A 84 -1.62 -11.52 -12.66
C GLY A 84 -1.78 -12.89 -13.33
N LEU A 85 -2.92 -13.55 -13.13
CA LEU A 85 -3.22 -14.86 -13.73
C LEU A 85 -3.27 -14.81 -15.27
N GLU A 86 -3.82 -13.74 -15.85
CA GLU A 86 -3.87 -13.58 -17.30
C GLU A 86 -2.50 -13.27 -17.88
N GLN A 87 -1.69 -12.48 -17.17
CA GLN A 87 -0.30 -12.26 -17.54
C GLN A 87 0.45 -13.61 -17.59
N ASP A 88 0.24 -14.51 -16.66
CA ASP A 88 0.86 -15.84 -16.69
C ASP A 88 0.27 -16.80 -17.73
N GLY A 89 -0.79 -16.39 -18.44
CA GLY A 89 -1.45 -17.20 -19.46
C GLY A 89 -2.25 -18.37 -18.85
N ILE A 90 -2.56 -18.32 -17.55
CA ILE A 90 -3.39 -19.32 -16.86
C ILE A 90 -4.86 -19.15 -17.26
N ILE A 91 -5.28 -17.89 -17.43
CA ILE A 91 -6.61 -17.51 -17.92
C ILE A 91 -6.44 -16.56 -19.12
N ASP A 92 -7.46 -16.45 -19.96
CA ASP A 92 -7.47 -15.55 -21.13
C ASP A 92 -8.83 -14.89 -21.31
N GLY A 93 -8.84 -13.67 -21.86
CA GLY A 93 -10.06 -12.95 -22.19
C GLY A 93 -10.71 -12.20 -21.02
N PHE A 94 -10.06 -12.04 -19.87
CA PHE A 94 -10.62 -11.30 -18.72
C PHE A 94 -10.15 -9.84 -18.66
N MET A 95 -8.91 -9.56 -19.04
CA MET A 95 -8.25 -8.25 -18.91
C MET A 95 -7.37 -7.94 -20.14
N THR A 96 -7.58 -8.63 -21.25
CA THR A 96 -6.72 -8.58 -22.44
C THR A 96 -6.64 -7.18 -23.04
N PHE A 97 -7.77 -6.48 -23.15
CA PHE A 97 -7.82 -5.09 -23.58
C PHE A 97 -7.04 -4.20 -22.62
N TYR A 98 -7.23 -4.41 -21.30
CA TYR A 98 -6.59 -3.60 -20.28
C TYR A 98 -5.06 -3.72 -20.36
N LEU A 99 -4.56 -4.95 -20.44
CA LEU A 99 -3.13 -5.24 -20.55
C LEU A 99 -2.51 -4.67 -21.84
N LYS A 100 -3.20 -4.77 -22.98
CA LYS A 100 -2.64 -4.37 -24.28
C LYS A 100 -2.78 -2.87 -24.56
N GLN A 101 -3.88 -2.25 -24.16
CA GLN A 101 -4.25 -0.88 -24.60
C GLN A 101 -4.38 0.12 -23.44
N ALA A 102 -4.89 -0.32 -22.29
CA ALA A 102 -5.29 0.58 -21.21
C ALA A 102 -4.14 0.91 -20.23
N ASN A 103 -3.32 -0.08 -19.85
CA ASN A 103 -2.18 0.14 -18.96
C ASN A 103 -1.01 -0.79 -19.31
N PRO A 104 -0.21 -0.45 -20.33
CA PRO A 104 0.91 -1.30 -20.73
C PRO A 104 2.01 -1.41 -19.67
N HIS A 105 2.10 -0.47 -18.70
CA HIS A 105 3.11 -0.49 -17.65
C HIS A 105 2.99 -1.70 -16.73
N ILE A 106 1.76 -2.19 -16.53
CA ILE A 106 1.51 -3.33 -15.64
C ILE A 106 2.11 -4.64 -16.19
N ASN A 107 2.40 -4.72 -17.50
CA ASN A 107 3.05 -5.89 -18.12
C ASN A 107 4.56 -5.98 -17.87
N THR A 108 5.14 -5.03 -17.14
CA THR A 108 6.53 -5.16 -16.68
C THR A 108 6.63 -6.25 -15.60
N ALA A 109 7.84 -6.78 -15.38
CA ALA A 109 8.08 -7.71 -14.29
C ALA A 109 7.65 -7.16 -12.92
N HIS A 110 7.90 -5.86 -12.68
CA HIS A 110 7.51 -5.19 -11.45
C HIS A 110 5.98 -5.00 -11.35
N GLY A 111 5.33 -4.56 -12.43
CA GLY A 111 3.87 -4.44 -12.48
C GLY A 111 3.16 -5.77 -12.23
N HIS A 112 3.71 -6.84 -12.78
CA HIS A 112 3.23 -8.21 -12.54
C HIS A 112 3.34 -8.63 -11.07
N MET A 113 4.48 -8.37 -10.42
CA MET A 113 4.61 -8.64 -8.98
C MET A 113 3.67 -7.78 -8.13
N ILE A 114 3.47 -6.51 -8.49
CA ILE A 114 2.49 -5.65 -7.82
C ILE A 114 1.07 -6.23 -7.94
N SER A 115 0.68 -6.72 -9.11
CA SER A 115 -0.64 -7.35 -9.30
C SER A 115 -0.88 -8.52 -8.34
N TYR A 116 0.14 -9.35 -8.11
CA TYR A 116 0.06 -10.41 -7.10
C TYR A 116 0.09 -9.91 -5.66
N TRP A 117 0.90 -8.89 -5.35
CA TRP A 117 0.95 -8.31 -4.01
C TRP A 117 -0.40 -7.69 -3.63
N ASP A 118 -0.96 -6.89 -4.52
CA ASP A 118 -2.25 -6.24 -4.32
C ASP A 118 -3.38 -7.30 -4.27
N GLY A 119 -3.33 -8.30 -5.17
CA GLY A 119 -4.33 -9.36 -5.25
C GLY A 119 -4.33 -10.36 -4.09
N CYS A 120 -3.22 -10.49 -3.37
CA CYS A 120 -3.09 -11.45 -2.26
C CYS A 120 -2.88 -10.76 -0.91
N ALA A 121 -1.78 -10.03 -0.76
CA ALA A 121 -1.38 -9.46 0.52
C ALA A 121 -2.29 -8.30 0.93
N HIS A 122 -2.52 -7.33 0.03
CA HIS A 122 -3.48 -6.25 0.33
C HIS A 122 -4.91 -6.78 0.43
N TYR A 123 -5.31 -7.71 -0.43
CA TYR A 123 -6.63 -8.36 -0.32
C TYR A 123 -6.88 -8.93 1.08
N LEU A 124 -5.91 -9.68 1.62
CA LEU A 124 -5.99 -10.20 2.98
C LEU A 124 -6.10 -9.07 4.01
N MET A 125 -5.28 -8.02 3.91
CA MET A 125 -5.35 -6.87 4.81
C MET A 125 -6.73 -6.20 4.76
N TYR A 126 -7.31 -6.02 3.58
CA TYR A 126 -8.64 -5.42 3.41
C TYR A 126 -9.72 -6.26 4.08
N LEU A 127 -9.71 -7.58 3.90
CA LEU A 127 -10.67 -8.47 4.56
C LEU A 127 -10.51 -8.44 6.08
N LEU A 128 -9.28 -8.41 6.59
CA LEU A 128 -9.03 -8.33 8.04
C LEU A 128 -9.47 -6.98 8.63
N ILE A 129 -9.21 -5.86 7.94
CA ILE A 129 -9.65 -4.54 8.38
C ILE A 129 -11.18 -4.45 8.38
N VAL A 130 -11.83 -4.92 7.32
CA VAL A 130 -13.29 -4.99 7.22
C VAL A 130 -13.86 -5.86 8.34
N ALA A 131 -13.28 -7.03 8.60
CA ALA A 131 -13.72 -7.91 9.69
C ALA A 131 -13.57 -7.22 11.06
N ALA A 132 -12.42 -6.58 11.31
CA ALA A 132 -12.18 -5.83 12.54
C ALA A 132 -13.20 -4.68 12.73
N ILE A 133 -13.49 -3.89 11.69
CA ILE A 133 -14.55 -2.87 11.74
C ILE A 133 -15.90 -3.49 12.11
N THR A 134 -16.26 -4.64 11.52
CA THR A 134 -17.55 -5.30 11.79
C THR A 134 -17.65 -5.91 13.18
N TRP A 135 -16.52 -6.27 13.78
CA TRP A 135 -16.44 -6.75 15.15
C TRP A 135 -16.29 -5.63 16.17
N GLY A 136 -16.08 -4.39 15.73
CA GLY A 136 -15.81 -3.25 16.61
C GLY A 136 -14.40 -3.30 17.22
N GLU A 137 -13.50 -4.07 16.61
CA GLU A 137 -12.11 -4.23 17.04
C GLU A 137 -11.21 -3.19 16.37
N SER A 138 -10.08 -2.88 17.01
CA SER A 138 -9.09 -1.98 16.42
C SER A 138 -8.38 -2.64 15.25
N TYR A 139 -8.46 -2.01 14.08
CA TYR A 139 -7.71 -2.41 12.89
C TYR A 139 -6.42 -1.61 12.69
N ARG A 140 -6.11 -0.68 13.61
CA ARG A 140 -4.99 0.27 13.51
C ARG A 140 -3.64 -0.41 13.17
N PRO A 141 -3.25 -1.55 13.78
CA PRO A 141 -1.98 -2.18 13.44
C PRO A 141 -1.90 -2.65 11.98
N ILE A 142 -3.00 -3.25 11.49
CA ILE A 142 -3.10 -3.72 10.10
C ILE A 142 -3.18 -2.53 9.14
N GLY A 143 -3.92 -1.48 9.53
CA GLY A 143 -4.00 -0.23 8.79
C GLY A 143 -2.64 0.44 8.62
N LEU A 144 -1.85 0.57 9.68
CA LEU A 144 -0.51 1.18 9.62
C LEU A 144 0.46 0.37 8.74
N TYR A 145 0.38 -0.95 8.81
CA TYR A 145 1.12 -1.82 7.90
C TYR A 145 0.70 -1.61 6.44
N TRP A 146 -0.60 -1.55 6.17
CA TRP A 146 -1.14 -1.25 4.85
C TRP A 146 -0.66 0.13 4.34
N VAL A 147 -0.69 1.17 5.18
CA VAL A 147 -0.22 2.52 4.82
C VAL A 147 1.22 2.47 4.32
N GLY A 148 2.11 1.79 5.05
CA GLY A 148 3.49 1.64 4.62
C GLY A 148 3.64 0.94 3.28
N SER A 149 2.94 -0.18 3.12
CA SER A 149 2.92 -0.96 1.89
C SER A 149 2.42 -0.15 0.69
N PHE A 150 1.34 0.61 0.88
CA PHE A 150 0.73 1.45 -0.14
C PHE A 150 1.59 2.67 -0.50
N MET A 151 2.20 3.33 0.50
CA MET A 151 3.13 4.44 0.26
C MET A 151 4.34 4.01 -0.56
N MET A 152 4.92 2.85 -0.23
CA MET A 152 6.01 2.29 -1.01
C MET A 152 5.61 2.02 -2.46
N GLN A 153 4.43 1.44 -2.68
CA GLN A 153 3.89 1.23 -4.02
C GLN A 153 3.78 2.54 -4.80
N ILE A 154 3.22 3.61 -4.23
CA ILE A 154 3.15 4.92 -4.89
C ILE A 154 4.54 5.45 -5.24
N ILE A 155 5.45 5.44 -4.27
CA ILE A 155 6.79 6.03 -4.39
C ILE A 155 7.62 5.31 -5.46
N VAL A 156 7.41 4.01 -5.66
CA VAL A 156 8.15 3.23 -6.67
C VAL A 156 7.41 3.22 -8.01
N TYR A 157 6.11 2.92 -8.00
CA TYR A 157 5.34 2.69 -9.21
C TYR A 157 5.10 3.97 -10.02
N ILE A 158 4.75 5.09 -9.37
CA ILE A 158 4.45 6.33 -10.11
C ILE A 158 5.72 6.87 -10.79
N PRO A 159 6.84 7.13 -10.08
CA PRO A 159 8.07 7.56 -10.74
C PRO A 159 8.59 6.54 -11.75
N GLY A 160 8.52 5.24 -11.43
CA GLY A 160 8.92 4.17 -12.34
C GLY A 160 8.11 4.14 -13.65
N SER A 161 6.81 4.44 -13.57
CA SER A 161 5.94 4.54 -14.75
C SER A 161 6.24 5.76 -15.62
N VAL A 162 6.58 6.90 -14.99
CA VAL A 162 6.87 8.18 -15.66
C VAL A 162 8.26 8.20 -16.28
N VAL A 163 9.27 7.67 -15.59
CA VAL A 163 10.67 7.64 -16.07
C VAL A 163 10.91 6.45 -17.02
N GLY A 164 10.09 5.41 -16.93
CA GLY A 164 10.25 4.19 -17.71
C GLY A 164 9.91 4.35 -19.21
N LYS A 165 10.12 3.26 -19.95
CA LYS A 165 9.96 3.12 -21.41
C LYS A 165 8.62 3.64 -21.98
N TYR A 166 7.59 3.76 -21.14
CA TYR A 166 6.22 4.10 -21.52
C TYR A 166 5.74 5.46 -20.98
N GLY A 167 6.62 6.26 -20.36
CA GLY A 167 6.24 7.50 -19.64
C GLY A 167 5.57 8.61 -20.44
N THR A 168 5.67 8.60 -21.78
CA THR A 168 5.05 9.60 -22.66
C THR A 168 3.58 9.34 -23.00
N ARG A 169 3.00 8.22 -22.54
CA ARG A 169 1.62 7.82 -22.85
C ARG A 169 0.68 7.97 -21.65
N LEU A 170 0.47 9.19 -21.18
CA LEU A 170 -0.59 9.48 -20.22
C LEU A 170 -1.95 9.41 -20.95
N ASN A 171 -2.74 8.38 -20.65
CA ASN A 171 -4.08 8.21 -21.21
C ASN A 171 -5.14 8.62 -20.18
N ALA A 172 -6.42 8.63 -20.58
CA ALA A 172 -7.55 9.03 -19.71
C ALA A 172 -7.64 8.21 -18.40
N LEU A 173 -7.06 7.00 -18.35
CA LEU A 173 -7.03 6.15 -17.15
C LEU A 173 -6.06 6.66 -16.07
N SER A 174 -5.14 7.57 -16.42
CA SER A 174 -4.30 8.28 -15.45
C SER A 174 -5.11 9.11 -14.45
N MET A 175 -6.27 9.66 -14.87
CA MET A 175 -7.19 10.38 -13.99
C MET A 175 -7.82 9.45 -12.94
N LEU A 176 -8.18 8.22 -13.34
CA LEU A 176 -8.71 7.22 -12.41
C LEU A 176 -7.64 6.76 -11.41
N HIS A 177 -6.39 6.63 -11.86
CA HIS A 177 -5.26 6.34 -11.00
C HIS A 177 -4.99 7.48 -10.00
N LEU A 178 -5.06 8.74 -10.44
CA LEU A 178 -4.95 9.90 -9.56
C LEU A 178 -6.07 9.92 -8.51
N LEU A 179 -7.31 9.64 -8.91
CA LEU A 179 -8.43 9.54 -7.97
C LEU A 179 -8.20 8.45 -6.92
N TYR A 180 -7.76 7.27 -7.35
CA TYR A 180 -7.40 6.17 -6.45
C TYR A 180 -6.32 6.59 -5.44
N VAL A 181 -5.28 7.29 -5.91
CA VAL A 181 -4.23 7.84 -5.04
C VAL A 181 -4.80 8.84 -4.05
N CYS A 182 -5.63 9.80 -4.48
CA CYS A 182 -6.24 10.78 -3.59
C CYS A 182 -7.10 10.15 -2.50
N VAL A 183 -7.96 9.18 -2.85
CA VAL A 183 -8.80 8.45 -1.89
C VAL A 183 -7.93 7.65 -0.92
N SER A 184 -6.87 7.01 -1.41
CA SER A 184 -5.96 6.22 -0.58
C SER A 184 -5.14 7.10 0.36
N MET A 185 -4.70 8.28 -0.07
CA MET A 185 -4.01 9.26 0.77
C MET A 185 -4.92 9.74 1.90
N TRP A 186 -6.18 10.06 1.58
CA TRP A 186 -7.19 10.37 2.59
C TRP A 186 -7.37 9.21 3.58
N ALA A 187 -7.43 7.96 3.09
CA ALA A 187 -7.54 6.78 3.95
C ALA A 187 -6.32 6.61 4.86
N CYS A 188 -5.11 6.86 4.36
CA CYS A 188 -3.88 6.85 5.17
C CYS A 188 -3.97 7.86 6.33
N PHE A 189 -4.39 9.09 6.07
CA PHE A 189 -4.58 10.10 7.12
C PHE A 189 -5.61 9.66 8.16
N ARG A 190 -6.70 9.01 7.72
CA ARG A 190 -7.74 8.49 8.62
C ARG A 190 -7.21 7.38 9.53
N VAL A 191 -6.40 6.46 8.99
CA VAL A 191 -5.73 5.40 9.77
C VAL A 191 -4.76 5.98 10.79
N PHE A 192 -3.93 6.96 10.40
CA PHE A 192 -3.01 7.63 11.33
C PHE A 192 -3.74 8.37 12.46
N ASN A 193 -4.89 8.97 12.14
CA ASN A 193 -5.71 9.70 13.11
C ASN A 193 -6.56 8.79 14.01
N GLN A 194 -6.52 7.47 13.83
CA GLN A 194 -7.17 6.57 14.78
C GLN A 194 -6.46 6.66 16.13
N PRO A 195 -7.22 6.75 17.24
CA PRO A 195 -6.63 6.73 18.56
C PRO A 195 -5.80 5.46 18.70
N ALA A 196 -4.55 5.60 19.12
CA ALA A 196 -3.81 4.46 19.64
C ALA A 196 -4.68 3.83 20.74
N THR A 197 -4.58 2.53 20.98
CA THR A 197 -5.18 1.83 22.15
C THR A 197 -4.59 2.32 23.50
N ARG A 198 -4.02 3.52 23.51
CA ARG A 198 -3.43 4.26 24.62
C ARG A 198 -3.90 5.69 24.46
N ASP A 199 -4.70 6.16 25.42
CA ASP A 199 -5.28 7.50 25.41
C ASP A 199 -4.19 8.59 25.27
N GLN A 200 -4.19 9.30 24.12
CA GLN A 200 -4.11 10.76 24.02
C GLN A 200 -4.13 11.28 22.56
N PRO A 201 -4.48 12.57 22.35
CA PRO A 201 -4.66 13.18 21.03
C PRO A 201 -3.33 13.47 20.34
N ALA A 202 -3.30 13.24 19.03
CA ALA A 202 -2.19 13.60 18.15
C ALA A 202 -1.99 15.12 18.15
N THR A 203 -0.95 15.58 18.85
CA THR A 203 -0.42 16.94 18.73
C THR A 203 0.97 16.82 18.15
N VAL A 204 1.12 17.19 16.88
CA VAL A 204 2.41 17.32 16.21
C VAL A 204 3.17 18.45 16.88
N VAL A 205 4.25 18.12 17.60
CA VAL A 205 5.21 19.10 18.12
C VAL A 205 6.57 18.75 17.53
N LEU A 206 6.97 19.50 16.51
CA LEU A 206 8.37 19.69 16.15
C LEU A 206 8.91 20.83 17.03
N ASP A 207 9.46 20.48 18.19
CA ASP A 207 10.39 21.36 18.91
C ASP A 207 11.62 20.53 19.27
N CYS A 208 12.63 20.60 18.42
CA CYS A 208 13.97 20.12 18.73
C CYS A 208 14.88 21.34 18.90
N PRO A 209 15.38 21.65 20.10
CA PRO A 209 16.27 22.77 20.35
C PRO A 209 17.68 22.32 19.97
N ALA A 210 18.04 22.57 18.72
CA ALA A 210 19.23 22.02 18.12
C ALA A 210 19.79 23.01 17.08
N ASP A 211 20.77 23.83 17.49
CA ASP A 211 21.34 24.95 16.71
C ASP A 211 22.07 24.54 15.41
N TRP A 212 22.60 23.31 15.35
CA TRP A 212 23.23 22.66 14.19
C TRP A 212 22.34 22.48 12.93
N CYS A 213 21.02 22.42 13.03
CA CYS A 213 20.15 22.22 11.83
C CYS A 213 20.08 23.46 10.93
N ARG A 214 20.43 24.64 11.45
CA ARG A 214 20.28 25.92 10.73
C ARG A 214 21.51 26.26 9.89
N GLU A 215 22.66 25.67 10.19
CA GLU A 215 23.95 26.00 9.57
C GLU A 215 24.22 25.19 8.29
N TYR A 216 23.74 23.94 8.24
CA TYR A 216 23.91 23.03 7.09
C TYR A 216 23.19 23.53 5.82
N VAL A 217 21.95 24.00 5.97
CA VAL A 217 21.11 24.49 4.86
C VAL A 217 21.65 25.77 4.22
N LEU A 218 22.38 26.59 4.99
CA LEU A 218 22.81 27.91 4.58
C LEU A 218 24.19 27.93 3.88
N HIS A 219 25.07 26.97 4.17
CA HIS A 219 26.47 27.05 3.75
C HIS A 219 26.92 26.03 2.69
N TYR A 220 26.28 24.86 2.56
CA TYR A 220 26.96 23.73 1.90
C TYR A 220 26.40 23.24 0.56
N GLU A 221 25.14 23.53 0.16
CA GLU A 221 24.57 22.93 -1.07
C GLU A 221 23.85 23.91 -2.02
N PRO A 222 24.59 24.74 -2.77
CA PRO A 222 24.00 25.63 -3.78
C PRO A 222 23.47 24.93 -5.04
N TYR A 223 23.69 23.62 -5.20
CA TYR A 223 23.19 22.82 -6.35
C TYR A 223 21.71 22.43 -6.22
N LEU A 224 21.09 22.61 -5.05
CA LEU A 224 19.64 22.45 -4.83
C LEU A 224 18.78 23.51 -5.54
N LYS A 225 19.41 24.52 -6.16
CA LYS A 225 18.76 25.60 -6.90
C LYS A 225 18.65 25.33 -8.40
N ASP A 226 19.05 24.14 -8.87
CA ASP A 226 18.91 23.75 -10.27
C ASP A 226 17.41 23.58 -10.64
N PRO A 227 16.89 24.30 -11.65
CA PRO A 227 15.49 24.25 -12.04
C PRO A 227 15.03 22.91 -12.63
N SER A 228 15.94 21.97 -12.89
CA SER A 228 15.64 20.69 -13.53
C SER A 228 15.28 19.54 -12.58
N ALA A 229 15.38 19.70 -11.26
CA ALA A 229 14.83 18.83 -10.17
C ALA A 229 15.08 17.30 -10.19
N TYR A 230 15.63 16.69 -11.24
CA TYR A 230 15.84 15.24 -11.36
C TYR A 230 16.88 14.66 -10.38
N PRO A 231 18.00 15.33 -10.05
CA PRO A 231 18.99 14.79 -9.09
C PRO A 231 18.54 14.89 -7.63
N THR A 232 17.75 15.92 -7.30
CA THR A 232 17.30 16.25 -5.95
C THR A 232 16.32 15.22 -5.40
N VAL A 233 15.33 14.78 -6.20
CA VAL A 233 14.26 13.89 -5.72
C VAL A 233 14.74 12.44 -5.51
N GLN A 234 15.62 11.94 -6.39
CA GLN A 234 16.09 10.56 -6.36
C GLN A 234 16.99 10.26 -5.15
N MET A 235 17.82 11.24 -4.74
CA MET A 235 18.72 11.09 -3.59
C MET A 235 18.00 11.40 -2.26
N LEU A 236 17.02 12.32 -2.24
CA LEU A 236 16.16 12.61 -1.08
C LEU A 236 15.25 11.43 -0.69
N VAL A 237 14.62 10.72 -1.62
CA VAL A 237 13.70 9.64 -1.23
C VAL A 237 14.44 8.47 -0.58
N ASN A 238 15.60 8.08 -1.12
CA ASN A 238 16.38 6.96 -0.59
C ASN A 238 17.20 7.33 0.66
N MET A 239 17.73 8.55 0.75
CA MET A 239 18.57 9.00 1.87
C MET A 239 17.79 9.68 2.99
N LEU A 240 16.59 10.23 2.73
CA LEU A 240 15.84 11.08 3.66
C LEU A 240 14.60 10.42 4.30
N TYR A 241 14.18 9.24 3.83
CA TYR A 241 13.06 8.50 4.46
C TYR A 241 13.46 7.15 5.04
N SER A 242 14.17 6.28 4.31
CA SER A 242 14.53 4.95 4.84
C SER A 242 15.64 5.03 5.89
N THR A 243 16.73 5.74 5.59
CA THR A 243 17.87 5.87 6.51
C THR A 243 17.52 6.64 7.80
N PRO A 244 16.79 7.77 7.76
CA PRO A 244 16.38 8.47 8.98
C PRO A 244 15.34 7.67 9.76
N CYS A 245 14.44 6.93 9.10
CA CYS A 245 13.55 6.00 9.80
C CYS A 245 14.34 4.91 10.53
N VAL A 246 15.35 4.32 9.91
CA VAL A 246 16.21 3.31 10.56
C VAL A 246 17.01 3.93 11.71
N ILE A 247 17.57 5.13 11.55
CA ILE A 247 18.29 5.85 12.62
C ILE A 247 17.35 6.19 13.79
N MET A 248 16.16 6.71 13.51
CA MET A 248 15.14 6.98 14.52
C MET A 248 14.69 5.68 15.20
N MET A 249 14.52 4.59 14.46
CA MET A 249 14.20 3.29 15.03
C MET A 249 15.31 2.82 15.98
N MET A 250 16.57 2.87 15.55
CA MET A 250 17.71 2.52 16.39
C MET A 250 17.75 3.37 17.67
N TYR A 251 17.47 4.66 17.56
CA TYR A 251 17.33 5.55 18.72
C TYR A 251 16.18 5.10 19.65
N GLY A 252 14.99 4.86 19.11
CA GLY A 252 13.82 4.46 19.90
C GLY A 252 13.96 3.08 20.56
N LEU A 253 14.79 2.18 20.01
CA LEU A 253 15.11 0.91 20.67
C LEU A 253 16.08 1.07 21.85
N CYS A 254 16.89 2.13 21.84
CA CYS A 254 17.88 2.43 22.86
C CYS A 254 17.33 3.34 23.97
N VAL A 255 16.34 4.19 23.66
CA VAL A 255 15.77 5.17 24.60
C VAL A 255 14.34 4.76 25.00
N PRO A 256 14.07 4.53 26.29
CA PRO A 256 12.74 4.17 26.75
C PRO A 256 11.77 5.36 26.63
N GLY A 257 10.48 5.07 26.42
CA GLY A 257 9.42 6.08 26.33
C GLY A 257 9.15 6.66 24.93
N CYS A 258 9.73 6.07 23.87
CA CYS A 258 9.40 6.42 22.48
C CYS A 258 8.09 5.74 22.02
N ASP A 259 6.97 6.36 22.35
CA ASP A 259 5.61 5.88 22.06
C ASP A 259 5.25 5.83 20.55
N TRP A 260 5.92 6.64 19.72
CA TRP A 260 5.80 6.66 18.26
C TRP A 260 6.48 5.48 17.56
N LEU A 261 7.40 4.77 18.23
CA LEU A 261 8.23 3.75 17.59
C LEU A 261 7.43 2.52 17.10
N PRO A 262 6.46 1.97 17.88
CA PRO A 262 5.64 0.87 17.40
C PRO A 262 4.87 1.20 16.11
N ASP A 263 4.29 2.38 16.02
CA ASP A 263 3.53 2.81 14.84
C ASP A 263 4.46 2.98 13.62
N LEU A 264 5.61 3.64 13.80
CA LEU A 264 6.61 3.79 12.74
C LEU A 264 7.16 2.44 12.28
N SER A 265 7.38 1.50 13.22
CA SER A 265 7.87 0.15 12.91
C SER A 265 6.90 -0.65 12.04
N LEU A 266 5.59 -0.49 12.27
CA LEU A 266 4.54 -1.12 11.45
C LEU A 266 4.50 -0.55 10.03
N VAL A 267 4.54 0.77 9.89
CA VAL A 267 4.57 1.43 8.58
C VAL A 267 5.83 1.01 7.80
N HIS A 268 7.00 1.00 8.44
CA HIS A 268 8.22 0.58 7.77
C HIS A 268 8.21 -0.91 7.39
N ALA A 269 7.67 -1.77 8.26
CA ALA A 269 7.52 -3.20 7.98
C ALA A 269 6.64 -3.45 6.74
N GLY A 270 5.52 -2.75 6.62
CA GLY A 270 4.65 -2.84 5.44
C GLY A 270 5.32 -2.34 4.16
N ALA A 271 6.05 -1.23 4.25
CA ALA A 271 6.81 -0.66 3.14
C ALA A 271 7.88 -1.63 2.63
N MET A 272 8.67 -2.20 3.55
CA MET A 272 9.75 -3.13 3.20
C MET A 272 9.21 -4.46 2.66
N ALA A 273 8.11 -4.97 3.19
CA ALA A 273 7.52 -6.20 2.68
C ALA A 273 7.08 -6.08 1.22
N GLN A 274 6.40 -4.99 0.87
CA GLN A 274 5.97 -4.73 -0.50
C GLN A 274 7.16 -4.49 -1.44
N ALA A 275 8.12 -3.65 -1.02
CA ALA A 275 9.30 -3.35 -1.82
C ALA A 275 10.10 -4.62 -2.12
N GLN A 276 10.39 -5.42 -1.10
CA GLN A 276 11.22 -6.62 -1.25
C GLN A 276 10.52 -7.71 -2.03
N PHE A 277 9.21 -7.91 -1.84
CA PHE A 277 8.45 -8.86 -2.65
C PHE A 277 8.52 -8.49 -4.14
N CYS A 278 8.26 -7.22 -4.47
CA CYS A 278 8.28 -6.77 -5.86
C CYS A 278 9.69 -6.76 -6.44
N HIS A 279 10.70 -6.40 -5.65
CA HIS A 279 12.10 -6.37 -6.10
C HIS A 279 12.65 -7.77 -6.35
N ILE A 280 12.50 -8.70 -5.40
CA ILE A 280 12.95 -10.09 -5.54
C ILE A 280 12.22 -10.76 -6.70
N GLY A 281 10.88 -10.67 -6.72
CA GLY A 281 10.06 -11.28 -7.74
C GLY A 281 10.40 -10.75 -9.14
N ALA A 282 10.48 -9.44 -9.31
CA ALA A 282 10.79 -8.85 -10.62
C ALA A 282 12.21 -9.21 -11.09
N SER A 283 13.18 -9.29 -10.19
CA SER A 283 14.58 -9.63 -10.54
C SER A 283 14.73 -11.07 -11.06
N LEU A 284 13.84 -11.96 -10.66
CA LEU A 284 13.82 -13.37 -11.10
C LEU A 284 12.84 -13.64 -12.24
N HIS A 285 11.93 -12.70 -12.49
CA HIS A 285 10.85 -12.91 -13.45
C HIS A 285 11.36 -13.02 -14.89
N THR A 286 10.79 -13.97 -15.64
CA THR A 286 10.92 -14.11 -17.11
C THR A 286 10.58 -12.86 -17.94
N ARG A 287 9.84 -11.89 -17.40
CA ARG A 287 9.57 -10.60 -18.06
C ARG A 287 10.76 -9.64 -18.00
N THR A 288 11.68 -9.86 -17.06
CA THR A 288 12.94 -9.10 -16.99
C THR A 288 13.87 -9.60 -18.09
N PRO A 289 14.52 -8.74 -18.90
CA PRO A 289 15.47 -9.19 -19.91
C PRO A 289 16.61 -10.00 -19.29
N VAL A 290 17.07 -11.06 -19.98
CA VAL A 290 18.06 -12.02 -19.44
C VAL A 290 19.33 -11.33 -18.93
N MET A 291 19.79 -10.29 -19.63
CA MET A 291 20.95 -9.47 -19.25
C MET A 291 20.81 -8.73 -17.91
N PHE A 292 19.58 -8.54 -17.43
CA PHE A 292 19.27 -7.89 -16.14
C PHE A 292 18.73 -8.87 -15.10
N ARG A 293 18.61 -10.16 -15.44
CA ARG A 293 18.27 -11.21 -14.46
C ARG A 293 19.50 -11.60 -13.68
N ILE A 294 19.26 -12.04 -12.44
CA ILE A 294 20.32 -12.50 -11.56
C ILE A 294 20.88 -13.82 -12.09
N SER A 295 22.21 -13.91 -12.17
CA SER A 295 22.89 -15.14 -12.56
C SER A 295 22.73 -16.21 -11.49
N SER A 296 22.76 -17.49 -11.88
CA SER A 296 22.62 -18.61 -10.95
C SER A 296 23.71 -18.61 -9.86
N GLU A 297 24.90 -18.10 -10.17
CA GLU A 297 26.02 -17.97 -9.22
C GLU A 297 25.75 -16.95 -8.11
N GLN A 298 25.06 -15.85 -8.42
CA GLN A 298 24.77 -14.77 -7.46
C GLN A 298 23.42 -14.95 -6.76
N LEU A 299 22.61 -15.91 -7.19
CA LEU A 299 21.24 -16.10 -6.73
C LEU A 299 21.14 -16.25 -5.22
N LEU A 300 21.97 -17.11 -4.61
CA LEU A 300 21.94 -17.35 -3.17
C LEU A 300 22.29 -16.10 -2.37
N PHE A 301 23.33 -15.37 -2.80
CA PHE A 301 23.76 -14.13 -2.16
C PHE A 301 22.65 -13.08 -2.25
N PHE A 302 22.12 -12.83 -3.46
CA PHE A 302 21.02 -11.91 -3.66
C PHE A 302 19.81 -12.25 -2.77
N PHE A 303 19.39 -13.52 -2.76
CA PHE A 303 18.21 -13.94 -1.99
C PHE A 303 18.42 -13.74 -0.49
N THR A 304 19.61 -14.07 0.02
CA THR A 304 19.94 -13.94 1.44
C THR A 304 19.87 -12.49 1.90
N PHE A 305 20.50 -11.57 1.16
CA PHE A 305 20.52 -10.15 1.54
C PHE A 305 19.12 -9.51 1.47
N ASN A 306 18.37 -9.75 0.40
CA ASN A 306 17.04 -9.17 0.26
C ASN A 306 16.04 -9.79 1.24
N LEU A 307 16.15 -11.09 1.53
CA LEU A 307 15.34 -11.73 2.57
C LEU A 307 15.66 -11.17 3.96
N PHE A 308 16.94 -10.96 4.28
CA PHE A 308 17.32 -10.33 5.55
C PHE A 308 16.75 -8.91 5.64
N TYR A 309 16.86 -8.13 4.57
CA TYR A 309 16.32 -6.77 4.51
C TYR A 309 14.79 -6.74 4.57
N ALA A 310 14.10 -7.79 4.10
CA ALA A 310 12.66 -7.96 4.25
C ALA A 310 12.27 -8.34 5.69
N LEU A 311 13.02 -9.23 6.35
CA LEU A 311 12.68 -9.82 7.64
C LEU A 311 13.01 -8.94 8.85
N VAL A 312 14.10 -8.18 8.81
CA VAL A 312 14.52 -7.32 9.93
C VAL A 312 13.43 -6.33 10.36
N PRO A 313 12.79 -5.58 9.44
CA PRO A 313 11.65 -4.71 9.77
C PRO A 313 10.46 -5.45 10.40
N GLN A 314 10.21 -6.71 10.00
CA GLN A 314 9.12 -7.52 10.57
C GLN A 314 9.44 -7.96 12.00
N ALA A 315 10.67 -8.40 12.24
CA ALA A 315 11.12 -8.78 13.58
C ALA A 315 11.09 -7.58 14.54
N LEU A 316 11.50 -6.41 14.03
CA LEU A 316 11.45 -5.15 14.76
C LEU A 316 10.01 -4.75 15.13
N SER A 317 9.09 -4.76 14.16
CA SER A 317 7.68 -4.43 14.42
C SER A 317 7.04 -5.41 15.40
N TYR A 318 7.32 -6.71 15.25
CA TYR A 318 6.89 -7.74 16.19
C TYR A 318 7.41 -7.47 17.61
N ARG A 319 8.69 -7.11 17.78
CA ARG A 319 9.26 -6.75 19.10
C ARG A 319 8.55 -5.53 19.70
N CYS A 320 8.34 -4.48 18.89
CA CYS A 320 7.73 -3.24 19.36
C CYS A 320 6.29 -3.44 19.85
N ILE A 321 5.53 -4.31 19.16
CA ILE A 321 4.13 -4.61 19.50
C ILE A 321 4.04 -5.60 20.67
N SER A 322 4.89 -6.65 20.69
CA SER A 322 4.82 -7.71 21.71
C SER A 322 5.30 -7.26 23.08
N HIS A 323 6.25 -6.31 23.13
CA HIS A 323 6.82 -5.80 24.38
C HIS A 323 6.65 -4.28 24.48
N PRO A 324 5.41 -3.77 24.56
CA PRO A 324 5.17 -2.37 24.32
C PRO A 324 5.43 -1.52 25.58
N ALA A 325 5.70 -2.15 26.73
CA ALA A 325 5.96 -1.51 28.02
C ALA A 325 7.22 -0.62 28.02
N PHE A 326 8.25 -1.01 27.28
CA PHE A 326 9.49 -0.23 27.14
C PHE A 326 9.27 1.13 26.45
N PHE A 327 8.21 1.24 25.65
CA PHE A 327 7.91 2.41 24.83
C PHE A 327 6.87 3.35 25.45
N ILE A 328 6.29 2.99 26.60
CA ILE A 328 5.31 3.84 27.30
C ILE A 328 6.06 4.98 28.01
N SER A 329 5.58 6.22 27.85
CA SER A 329 6.10 7.37 28.58
C SER A 329 5.80 7.29 30.07
N LYS A 330 6.73 7.73 30.93
CA LYS A 330 6.58 7.73 32.40
C LYS A 330 5.31 8.46 32.88
N THR A 331 4.81 9.44 32.13
CA THR A 331 3.58 10.19 32.44
C THR A 331 2.31 9.35 32.26
N GLN A 332 2.34 8.30 31.43
CA GLN A 332 1.23 7.36 31.26
C GLN A 332 1.24 6.25 32.31
N GLN A 333 2.43 5.86 32.78
CA GLN A 333 2.60 4.84 33.80
C GLN A 333 2.01 5.29 35.15
N SER A 334 2.15 6.56 35.52
CA SER A 334 1.54 7.12 36.75
C SER A 334 0.02 7.34 36.69
N ARG A 335 -0.63 7.15 35.53
CA ARG A 335 -2.10 7.21 35.39
C ARG A 335 -2.75 5.83 35.40
N THR A 336 -1.95 4.77 35.32
CA THR A 336 -2.42 3.38 35.28
C THR A 336 -2.19 2.63 36.60
N ASP A 337 -1.47 3.24 37.55
CA ASP A 337 -1.32 2.82 38.95
C ASP A 337 -2.31 3.56 39.86
#